data_AF-A0A151J3I4-F1
#
_entry.id   AF-A0A151J3I4-F1
#
_cell.length_a   1.000
_cell.length_b   1.000
_cell.length_c   1.000
_cell.angle_alpha   90.00
_cell.angle_beta   90.00
_cell.angle_gamma   90.00
#
_symmetry.space_group_name_H-M   'P 1'
#
loop_
_entity.id
_entity.type
_entity.pdbx_description
1 polymer ?
#
loop_
_entity_poly.entity_id
_entity_poly.type
_entity_poly.pdbx_seq_one_letter_code
_entity_poly.pdbx_strand_id
1 'polypeptide(L)'
;MSNRVCMIHNKYDNKKSSTYRPDGRHYGIQYENGAVSGFLSIDVVNIAGVDVENQTFGEITRQHGKSFEYAMYDGILGLSYPTLAFTGATPLFINLINQRLVKNPIFSFYIERQNPNVSWDGELILGDSDDRLYLGEFTYVDVTQKGFWQFTLDKIKMEDKILCANSCQAIADTGTSLIIGPSTDVTIINRRIGANHYNFTRGIFVDCNKTSNLPNIDFIVGGFKKLRLSGEDYIIRFAGFDVQYQTFGEAIRELGSNFVHWKFDGILGMGYLEISSKRMTPVFINMIEQGLVELPVFSIYINRHVNPLYAVGGELILGGSNFARYEGEFTYVNVTRKGYWQFTMDKVQIGGSTVCANGCQAVIDTGTSTLVGPSWDIATINEQIGVIAPNGETIVDCDQISNLPNVDFVIGGKIFSLTSKDYILIFKNKQNEMECISYFQKNYVEYPSWILSNVFIRRYYTKFDMGHHRMGFAPAK
;
A
#
# COMPACT_ATOMS: atom_id res chain seq x y z
N MET A 1 -7.30 -11.33 -26.59
CA MET A 1 -7.74 -10.60 -25.39
C MET A 1 -6.53 -10.45 -24.49
N SER A 2 -5.94 -9.25 -24.43
CA SER A 2 -4.83 -8.97 -23.53
C SER A 2 -5.33 -9.03 -22.09
N ASN A 3 -4.86 -9.99 -21.32
CA ASN A 3 -5.20 -10.11 -19.91
C ASN A 3 -4.53 -8.94 -19.17
N ARG A 4 -5.32 -8.04 -18.57
CA ARG A 4 -4.86 -6.85 -17.80
C ARG A 4 -3.75 -7.22 -16.82
N VAL A 5 -3.80 -8.43 -16.27
CA VAL A 5 -2.83 -8.91 -15.28
C VAL A 5 -1.43 -9.13 -15.85
N CYS A 6 -1.30 -9.64 -17.08
CA CYS A 6 0.01 -9.83 -17.72
C CYS A 6 0.65 -8.51 -18.19
N MET A 7 -0.06 -7.38 -18.08
CA MET A 7 0.48 -6.05 -18.40
C MET A 7 1.09 -5.35 -17.18
N ILE A 8 0.66 -5.72 -15.95
CA ILE A 8 1.06 -5.04 -14.70
C ILE A 8 2.00 -5.88 -13.82
N HIS A 9 2.15 -7.17 -14.11
CA HIS A 9 3.06 -8.09 -13.40
C HIS A 9 4.32 -8.40 -14.23
N ASN A 10 5.37 -8.79 -13.52
CA ASN A 10 6.59 -9.32 -14.14
C ASN A 10 6.29 -10.65 -14.84
N LYS A 11 7.01 -10.91 -15.93
CA LYS A 11 6.83 -12.11 -16.75
C LYS A 11 8.15 -12.82 -16.90
N TYR A 12 8.11 -14.13 -16.74
CA TYR A 12 9.19 -15.00 -17.14
C TYR A 12 9.20 -15.15 -18.67
N ASP A 13 10.39 -15.01 -19.27
CA ASP A 13 10.61 -15.18 -20.71
C ASP A 13 11.67 -16.26 -20.92
N ASN A 14 11.21 -17.48 -21.16
CA ASN A 14 12.08 -18.66 -21.30
C ASN A 14 13.10 -18.54 -22.44
N LYS A 15 12.86 -17.69 -23.45
CA LYS A 15 13.80 -17.47 -24.56
C LYS A 15 15.04 -16.68 -24.16
N LYS A 16 14.99 -15.99 -23.03
CA LYS A 16 16.10 -15.17 -22.51
C LYS A 16 16.95 -15.90 -21.48
N SER A 17 16.49 -17.04 -20.99
CA SER A 17 17.24 -17.85 -20.02
C SER A 17 18.11 -18.87 -20.73
N SER A 18 19.40 -18.86 -20.44
CA SER A 18 20.35 -19.87 -20.94
C SER A 18 20.28 -21.19 -20.18
N THR A 19 19.67 -21.20 -18.99
CA THR A 19 19.52 -22.37 -18.11
C THR A 19 18.14 -23.03 -18.22
N TYR A 20 17.21 -22.39 -18.94
CA TYR A 20 15.89 -22.93 -19.21
C TYR A 20 15.93 -24.31 -19.87
N ARG A 21 15.07 -25.20 -19.37
CA ARG A 21 14.77 -26.51 -19.95
C ARG A 21 13.25 -26.69 -20.05
N PRO A 22 12.74 -27.15 -21.21
CA PRO A 22 11.32 -27.41 -21.36
C PRO A 22 10.88 -28.63 -20.53
N ASP A 23 9.70 -28.53 -19.89
CA ASP A 23 8.96 -29.68 -19.33
C ASP A 23 7.66 -29.88 -20.11
N GLY A 24 6.84 -28.83 -20.22
CA GLY A 24 5.67 -28.78 -21.11
C GLY A 24 4.40 -29.47 -20.58
N ARG A 25 4.46 -30.16 -19.44
CA ARG A 25 3.25 -30.75 -18.84
C ARG A 25 2.27 -29.64 -18.45
N HIS A 26 1.00 -29.82 -18.77
CA HIS A 26 -0.05 -28.84 -18.43
C HIS A 26 -0.45 -28.94 -16.96
N TYR A 27 -0.83 -27.79 -16.39
CA TYR A 27 -1.37 -27.71 -15.05
C TYR A 27 -2.48 -26.68 -14.94
N GLY A 28 -3.35 -26.87 -13.95
CA GLY A 28 -4.38 -25.92 -13.55
C GLY A 28 -4.56 -26.00 -12.04
N ILE A 29 -4.67 -24.84 -11.40
CA ILE A 29 -4.91 -24.74 -9.95
C ILE A 29 -6.11 -23.82 -9.74
N GLN A 30 -7.10 -24.34 -9.03
CA GLN A 30 -8.25 -23.59 -8.56
C GLN A 30 -7.97 -23.09 -7.15
N TYR A 31 -8.06 -21.79 -6.96
CA TYR A 31 -8.07 -21.12 -5.66
C TYR A 31 -9.51 -20.68 -5.34
N GLU A 32 -9.74 -20.23 -4.10
CA GLU A 32 -11.08 -19.83 -3.66
C GLU A 32 -11.69 -18.73 -4.53
N ASN A 33 -10.91 -17.70 -4.87
CA ASN A 33 -11.37 -16.53 -5.63
C ASN A 33 -10.61 -16.30 -6.96
N GLY A 34 -10.09 -17.38 -7.54
CA GLY A 34 -9.48 -17.35 -8.86
C GLY A 34 -8.90 -18.68 -9.30
N ALA A 35 -8.46 -18.76 -10.54
CA ALA A 35 -7.75 -19.94 -11.02
C ALA A 35 -6.67 -19.54 -12.02
N VAL A 36 -5.64 -20.39 -12.09
CA VAL A 36 -4.53 -20.25 -13.03
C VAL A 36 -4.35 -21.55 -13.80
N SER A 37 -3.89 -21.45 -15.05
CA SER A 37 -3.47 -22.60 -15.83
C SER A 37 -2.35 -22.25 -16.82
N GLY A 38 -1.61 -23.28 -17.19
CA GLY A 38 -0.50 -23.15 -18.12
C GLY A 38 0.28 -24.44 -18.28
N PHE A 39 1.60 -24.32 -18.32
CA PHE A 39 2.50 -25.46 -18.49
C PHE A 39 3.71 -25.34 -17.57
N LEU A 40 4.35 -26.46 -17.28
CA LEU A 40 5.54 -26.50 -16.47
C LEU A 40 6.79 -26.19 -17.29
N SER A 41 7.76 -25.58 -16.63
CA SER A 41 9.10 -25.31 -17.11
C SER A 41 10.12 -25.61 -16.03
N ILE A 42 11.36 -25.84 -16.45
CA ILE A 42 12.49 -26.08 -15.54
C ILE A 42 13.50 -24.96 -15.77
N ASP A 43 13.97 -24.35 -14.70
CA ASP A 43 15.07 -23.38 -14.75
C ASP A 43 15.79 -23.31 -13.39
N VAL A 44 16.83 -22.49 -13.30
CA VAL A 44 17.43 -22.07 -12.05
C VAL A 44 16.51 -21.04 -11.38
N VAL A 45 16.20 -21.26 -10.10
CA VAL A 45 15.50 -20.26 -9.28
C VAL A 45 16.45 -19.74 -8.22
N ASN A 46 16.77 -18.45 -8.29
CA ASN A 46 17.54 -17.77 -7.25
C ASN A 46 16.60 -17.34 -6.11
N ILE A 47 16.92 -17.73 -4.88
CA ILE A 47 16.24 -17.26 -3.68
C ILE A 47 17.28 -16.82 -2.63
N ALA A 48 17.16 -15.58 -2.15
CA ALA A 48 18.11 -14.99 -1.20
C ALA A 48 19.59 -15.10 -1.63
N GLY A 49 19.88 -15.00 -2.94
CA GLY A 49 21.23 -15.11 -3.48
C GLY A 49 21.74 -16.54 -3.66
N VAL A 50 20.89 -17.56 -3.44
CA VAL A 50 21.21 -18.97 -3.63
C VAL A 50 20.50 -19.52 -4.87
N ASP A 51 21.27 -20.10 -5.78
CA ASP A 51 20.74 -20.73 -7.00
C ASP A 51 20.26 -22.16 -6.72
N VAL A 52 18.96 -22.40 -6.94
CA VAL A 52 18.35 -23.73 -6.89
C VAL A 52 18.27 -24.29 -8.30
N GLU A 53 19.09 -25.29 -8.57
CA GLU A 53 19.22 -25.90 -9.90
C GLU A 53 18.01 -26.79 -10.22
N ASN A 54 17.68 -26.89 -11.51
CA ASN A 54 16.61 -27.77 -12.03
C ASN A 54 15.26 -27.62 -11.29
N GLN A 55 14.88 -26.40 -10.92
CA GLN A 55 13.59 -26.16 -10.27
C GLN A 55 12.47 -26.21 -11.31
N THR A 56 11.52 -27.12 -11.12
CA THR A 56 10.29 -27.14 -11.92
C THR A 56 9.27 -26.14 -11.37
N PHE A 57 8.75 -25.25 -12.20
CA PHE A 57 7.69 -24.30 -11.84
C PHE A 57 6.68 -24.14 -12.98
N GLY A 58 5.54 -23.51 -12.69
CA GLY A 58 4.49 -23.30 -13.66
C GLY A 58 4.58 -21.94 -14.35
N GLU A 59 4.62 -21.92 -15.68
CA GLU A 59 4.36 -20.71 -16.47
C GLU A 59 2.86 -20.53 -16.63
N ILE A 60 2.30 -19.44 -16.11
CA ILE A 60 0.88 -19.13 -16.21
C ILE A 60 0.61 -18.54 -17.59
N THR A 61 -0.26 -19.19 -18.37
CA THR A 61 -0.70 -18.70 -19.69
C THR A 61 -2.13 -18.17 -19.66
N ARG A 62 -2.92 -18.60 -18.67
CA ARG A 62 -4.28 -18.17 -18.44
C ARG A 62 -4.51 -18.02 -16.95
N GLN A 63 -5.22 -16.95 -16.59
CA GLN A 63 -5.64 -16.71 -15.23
C GLN A 63 -6.94 -15.91 -15.22
N HIS A 64 -7.72 -16.09 -14.17
CA HIS A 64 -8.95 -15.33 -13.94
C HIS A 64 -9.25 -15.26 -12.44
N GLY A 65 -10.05 -14.27 -12.06
CA GLY A 65 -10.50 -14.07 -10.69
C GLY A 65 -9.77 -12.94 -9.97
N LYS A 66 -10.47 -12.36 -9.00
CA LYS A 66 -10.07 -11.13 -8.31
C LYS A 66 -8.74 -11.29 -7.56
N SER A 67 -8.44 -12.48 -7.05
CA SER A 67 -7.19 -12.75 -6.31
C SER A 67 -5.94 -12.44 -7.13
N PHE A 68 -5.97 -12.64 -8.46
CA PHE A 68 -4.81 -12.40 -9.33
C PHE A 68 -4.87 -11.05 -10.04
N GLU A 69 -6.05 -10.46 -10.19
CA GLU A 69 -6.20 -9.13 -10.79
C GLU A 69 -5.68 -8.01 -9.88
N TYR A 70 -5.82 -8.18 -8.57
CA TYR A 70 -5.42 -7.19 -7.56
C TYR A 70 -4.19 -7.60 -6.74
N ALA A 71 -3.52 -8.70 -7.11
CA ALA A 71 -2.30 -9.11 -6.44
C ALA A 71 -1.23 -8.03 -6.55
N MET A 72 -0.48 -7.81 -5.47
CA MET A 72 0.76 -7.00 -5.50
C MET A 72 2.00 -7.87 -5.77
N TYR A 73 1.83 -9.19 -5.85
CA TYR A 73 2.88 -10.17 -6.10
C TYR A 73 2.70 -10.84 -7.48
N ASP A 74 3.80 -11.28 -8.09
CA ASP A 74 3.77 -11.89 -9.44
C ASP A 74 3.45 -13.39 -9.45
N GLY A 75 3.63 -14.08 -8.32
CA GLY A 75 3.44 -15.52 -8.24
C GLY A 75 3.41 -16.06 -6.81
N ILE A 76 3.21 -17.37 -6.69
CA ILE A 76 3.11 -18.08 -5.40
C ILE A 76 4.24 -19.11 -5.32
N LEU A 77 5.00 -19.08 -4.22
CA LEU A 77 6.00 -20.09 -3.90
C LEU A 77 5.43 -21.06 -2.87
N GLY A 78 5.09 -22.27 -3.31
CA GLY A 78 4.53 -23.31 -2.45
C GLY A 78 5.58 -23.98 -1.57
N LEU A 79 5.34 -24.01 -0.26
CA LEU A 79 6.20 -24.66 0.75
C LEU A 79 5.57 -25.92 1.38
N SER A 80 4.47 -26.42 0.82
CA SER A 80 3.81 -27.65 1.27
C SER A 80 4.55 -28.92 0.82
N TYR A 81 4.14 -30.08 1.34
CA TYR A 81 4.76 -31.36 1.00
C TYR A 81 4.53 -31.73 -0.48
N PRO A 82 5.47 -32.48 -1.11
CA PRO A 82 5.38 -32.89 -2.51
C PRO A 82 4.11 -33.66 -2.87
N THR A 83 3.49 -34.35 -1.91
CA THR A 83 2.25 -35.10 -2.10
C THR A 83 1.07 -34.24 -2.53
N LEU A 84 1.11 -32.93 -2.26
CA LEU A 84 0.10 -31.96 -2.70
C LEU A 84 0.38 -31.44 -4.13
N ALA A 85 1.61 -31.61 -4.64
CA ALA A 85 1.96 -31.18 -5.99
C ALA A 85 1.33 -32.13 -7.01
N PHE A 86 0.12 -31.80 -7.48
CA PHE A 86 -0.66 -32.63 -8.41
C PHE A 86 0.11 -33.02 -9.69
N THR A 87 1.04 -32.17 -10.13
CA THR A 87 1.89 -32.43 -11.29
C THR A 87 3.09 -33.33 -11.00
N GLY A 88 3.34 -33.69 -9.74
CA GLY A 88 4.54 -34.38 -9.30
C GLY A 88 5.82 -33.54 -9.33
N ALA A 89 5.70 -32.21 -9.51
CA ALA A 89 6.86 -31.31 -9.45
C ALA A 89 7.44 -31.24 -8.02
N THR A 90 8.77 -31.27 -7.92
CA THR A 90 9.47 -31.14 -6.64
C THR A 90 9.39 -29.70 -6.13
N PRO A 91 8.83 -29.45 -4.92
CA PRO A 91 8.80 -28.12 -4.32
C PRO A 91 10.21 -27.55 -4.09
N LEU A 92 10.35 -26.23 -4.16
CA LEU A 92 11.64 -25.56 -4.08
C LEU A 92 12.44 -25.88 -2.82
N PHE A 93 11.76 -25.93 -1.66
CA PHE A 93 12.44 -26.25 -0.41
C PHE A 93 13.01 -27.68 -0.37
N ILE A 94 12.37 -28.63 -1.06
CA ILE A 94 12.89 -29.99 -1.18
C ILE A 94 14.14 -30.02 -2.08
N ASN A 95 14.16 -29.23 -3.15
CA ASN A 95 15.36 -29.08 -3.97
C ASN A 95 16.51 -28.43 -3.20
N LEU A 96 16.24 -27.40 -2.38
CA LEU A 96 17.24 -26.82 -1.47
C LEU A 96 17.87 -27.88 -0.54
N ILE A 97 17.05 -28.75 0.06
CA ILE A 97 17.54 -29.84 0.92
C ILE A 97 18.37 -30.85 0.11
N ASN A 98 17.84 -31.33 -1.02
CA ASN A 98 18.51 -32.33 -1.85
C ASN A 98 19.86 -31.84 -2.38
N GLN A 99 19.95 -30.56 -2.71
CA GLN A 99 21.16 -29.89 -3.17
C GLN A 99 22.08 -29.43 -2.03
N ARG A 100 21.70 -29.67 -0.76
CA ARG A 100 22.45 -29.26 0.44
C ARG A 100 22.72 -27.75 0.51
N LEU A 101 21.76 -26.96 0.04
CA LEU A 101 21.82 -25.50 0.00
C LEU A 101 21.30 -24.85 1.30
N VAL A 102 20.71 -25.64 2.20
CA VAL A 102 20.30 -25.23 3.54
C VAL A 102 21.02 -26.05 4.60
N LYS A 103 21.38 -25.41 5.72
CA LYS A 103 22.09 -26.04 6.83
C LYS A 103 21.27 -27.15 7.49
N ASN A 104 19.98 -26.88 7.72
CA ASN A 104 19.03 -27.81 8.30
C ASN A 104 17.77 -27.90 7.42
N PRO A 105 17.04 -29.02 7.42
CA PRO A 105 15.81 -29.17 6.63
C PRO A 105 14.60 -28.51 7.33
N ILE A 106 14.75 -27.26 7.77
CA ILE A 106 13.70 -26.46 8.41
C ILE A 106 13.59 -25.09 7.74
N PHE A 107 12.45 -24.43 7.86
CA PHE A 107 12.30 -23.01 7.58
C PHE A 107 11.42 -22.38 8.65
N SER A 108 11.53 -21.07 8.83
CA SER A 108 10.74 -20.32 9.80
C SER A 108 10.25 -18.99 9.23
N PHE A 109 9.15 -18.50 9.78
CA PHE A 109 8.54 -17.23 9.41
C PHE A 109 8.46 -16.33 10.64
N TYR A 110 8.85 -15.07 10.46
CA TYR A 110 8.44 -13.96 11.29
C TYR A 110 7.59 -13.02 10.44
N ILE A 111 6.44 -12.59 10.95
CA ILE A 111 5.57 -11.63 10.27
C ILE A 111 5.34 -10.48 11.25
N GLU A 112 5.82 -9.28 10.88
CA GLU A 112 5.68 -8.07 11.69
C GLU A 112 4.22 -7.62 11.67
N ARG A 113 3.67 -7.28 12.84
CA ARG A 113 2.24 -7.00 12.96
C ARG A 113 1.92 -5.53 13.01
N GLN A 114 2.80 -4.69 13.60
CA GLN A 114 2.50 -3.27 13.84
C GLN A 114 3.58 -2.48 14.60
N ASN A 115 4.79 -2.98 14.79
CA ASN A 115 5.82 -2.22 15.52
C ASN A 115 6.27 -1.01 14.68
N PRO A 116 5.93 0.24 15.08
CA PRO A 116 6.27 1.42 14.30
C PRO A 116 7.78 1.69 14.24
N ASN A 117 8.57 0.97 15.05
CA ASN A 117 10.02 1.08 15.10
C ASN A 117 10.73 0.07 14.20
N VAL A 118 10.01 -0.85 13.54
CA VAL A 118 10.57 -1.87 12.64
C VAL A 118 10.23 -1.48 11.21
N SER A 119 11.25 -1.39 10.36
CA SER A 119 11.12 -0.90 8.97
C SER A 119 10.90 -2.00 7.93
N TRP A 120 10.55 -3.21 8.36
CA TRP A 120 10.38 -4.38 7.50
C TRP A 120 9.19 -5.24 7.97
N ASP A 121 8.48 -5.87 7.04
CA ASP A 121 7.15 -6.47 7.28
C ASP A 121 7.20 -7.95 7.72
N GLY A 122 8.37 -8.59 7.61
CA GLY A 122 8.54 -10.01 7.95
C GLY A 122 9.76 -10.64 7.27
N GLU A 123 10.10 -11.86 7.68
CA GLU A 123 11.26 -12.60 7.20
C GLU A 123 10.93 -14.09 7.09
N LEU A 124 11.34 -14.69 5.97
CA LEU A 124 11.40 -16.14 5.75
C LEU A 124 12.87 -16.57 5.88
N ILE A 125 13.15 -17.43 6.86
CA ILE A 125 14.49 -17.97 7.08
C ILE A 125 14.50 -19.42 6.58
N LEU A 126 15.39 -19.71 5.63
CA LEU A 126 15.57 -21.05 5.05
C LEU A 126 16.78 -21.72 5.70
N GLY A 127 16.54 -22.83 6.40
CA GLY A 127 17.58 -23.64 7.03
C GLY A 127 17.87 -23.34 8.50
N ASP A 128 17.18 -22.36 9.09
CA ASP A 128 17.34 -22.00 10.50
C ASP A 128 16.12 -21.22 11.04
N SER A 129 16.25 -20.73 12.28
CA SER A 129 15.38 -19.72 12.91
C SER A 129 16.22 -18.67 13.63
N ASP A 130 15.70 -17.46 13.76
CA ASP A 130 16.37 -16.38 14.50
C ASP A 130 15.77 -16.23 15.91
N ASP A 131 16.56 -16.52 16.94
CA ASP A 131 16.16 -16.46 18.35
C ASP A 131 15.83 -15.04 18.84
N ARG A 132 16.22 -14.02 18.08
CA ARG A 132 15.86 -12.62 18.36
C ARG A 132 14.41 -12.31 17.98
N LEU A 133 13.78 -13.15 17.16
CA LEU A 133 12.43 -12.94 16.62
C LEU A 133 11.33 -13.68 17.36
N TYR A 134 11.65 -14.47 18.39
CA TYR A 134 10.67 -15.18 19.21
C TYR A 134 11.06 -15.20 20.69
N LEU A 135 10.06 -15.45 21.54
CA LEU A 135 10.24 -15.53 22.99
C LEU A 135 10.11 -16.98 23.48
N GLY A 136 11.12 -17.43 24.24
CA GLY A 136 11.15 -18.78 24.80
C GLY A 136 11.49 -19.84 23.76
N GLU A 137 11.04 -21.07 23.98
CA GLU A 137 11.34 -22.22 23.11
C GLU A 137 10.16 -22.63 22.23
N PHE A 138 10.48 -23.24 21.07
CA PHE A 138 9.50 -23.84 20.19
C PHE A 138 8.72 -24.96 20.86
N THR A 139 7.43 -25.03 20.54
CA THR A 139 6.60 -26.20 20.85
C THR A 139 6.39 -26.97 19.56
N TYR A 140 7.02 -28.13 19.46
CA TYR A 140 6.90 -29.01 18.30
C TYR A 140 5.67 -29.90 18.42
N VAL A 141 4.98 -30.07 17.30
CA VAL A 141 3.85 -30.99 17.10
C VAL A 141 4.10 -31.78 15.83
N ASP A 142 3.65 -33.04 15.82
CA ASP A 142 3.85 -33.91 14.67
C ASP A 142 2.89 -33.54 13.53
N VAL A 143 3.42 -33.63 12.30
CA VAL A 143 2.59 -33.53 11.09
C VAL A 143 1.74 -34.78 10.98
N THR A 144 0.42 -34.60 11.04
CA THR A 144 -0.55 -35.72 11.05
C THR A 144 -0.80 -36.29 9.66
N GLN A 145 -0.78 -35.43 8.64
CA GLN A 145 -0.95 -35.83 7.24
C GLN A 145 0.01 -35.07 6.34
N LYS A 146 0.95 -35.78 5.71
CA LYS A 146 1.91 -35.20 4.75
C LYS A 146 1.19 -34.75 3.48
N GLY A 147 0.93 -33.47 3.41
CA GLY A 147 0.33 -32.74 2.30
C GLY A 147 0.41 -31.26 2.64
N PHE A 148 -0.54 -30.79 3.45
CA PHE A 148 -0.43 -29.53 4.15
C PHE A 148 0.51 -29.64 5.36
N TRP A 149 0.90 -28.48 5.92
CA TRP A 149 1.48 -28.39 7.27
C TRP A 149 0.37 -28.55 8.32
N GLN A 150 -0.20 -29.76 8.35
CA GLN A 150 -1.33 -30.13 9.19
C GLN A 150 -0.87 -30.77 10.50
N PHE A 151 -1.45 -30.35 11.61
CA PHE A 151 -1.15 -30.86 12.95
C PHE A 151 -2.42 -30.99 13.81
N THR A 152 -2.30 -31.71 14.93
CA THR A 152 -3.38 -31.82 15.92
C THR A 152 -3.42 -30.57 16.80
N LEU A 153 -4.56 -29.89 16.81
CA LEU A 153 -4.91 -28.85 17.76
C LEU A 153 -5.75 -29.48 18.87
N ASP A 154 -5.29 -29.41 20.11
CA ASP A 154 -5.92 -30.14 21.20
C ASP A 154 -7.28 -29.55 21.55
N LYS A 155 -7.31 -28.23 21.78
CA LYS A 155 -8.50 -27.45 22.16
C LYS A 155 -8.30 -25.98 21.83
N ILE A 156 -9.40 -25.25 21.67
CA ILE A 156 -9.39 -23.79 21.69
C ILE A 156 -10.17 -23.34 22.92
N LYS A 157 -9.59 -22.46 23.72
CA LYS A 157 -10.24 -21.91 24.91
C LYS A 157 -10.46 -20.42 24.77
N MET A 158 -11.70 -19.98 24.99
CA MET A 158 -12.09 -18.57 25.05
C MET A 158 -12.97 -18.37 26.27
N GLU A 159 -12.42 -17.76 27.32
CA GLU A 159 -13.08 -17.60 28.62
C GLU A 159 -13.55 -18.96 29.22
N ASP A 160 -14.88 -19.13 29.40
CA ASP A 160 -15.54 -20.37 29.85
C ASP A 160 -15.79 -21.38 28.72
N LYS A 161 -15.54 -21.03 27.46
CA LYS A 161 -15.79 -21.91 26.31
C LYS A 161 -14.57 -22.73 25.94
N ILE A 162 -14.84 -24.00 25.65
CA ILE A 162 -13.92 -24.94 25.05
C ILE A 162 -14.51 -25.32 23.69
N LEU A 163 -13.80 -24.95 22.63
CA LEU A 163 -14.08 -25.34 21.25
C LEU A 163 -13.09 -26.45 20.87
N CYS A 164 -13.38 -27.22 19.82
CA CYS A 164 -12.52 -28.33 19.42
C CYS A 164 -12.24 -29.30 20.60
N ALA A 165 -13.27 -29.62 21.41
CA ALA A 165 -13.09 -30.31 22.69
C ALA A 165 -12.49 -31.73 22.59
N ASN A 166 -12.70 -32.40 21.46
CA ASN A 166 -12.19 -33.74 21.16
C ASN A 166 -10.93 -33.72 20.29
N SER A 167 -10.18 -32.62 20.29
CA SER A 167 -9.16 -32.28 19.29
C SER A 167 -9.71 -32.11 17.87
N CYS A 168 -8.95 -31.40 17.06
CA CYS A 168 -9.24 -31.12 15.66
C CYS A 168 -7.93 -31.02 14.89
N GLN A 169 -8.03 -30.99 13.57
CA GLN A 169 -6.88 -30.79 12.69
C GLN A 169 -6.80 -29.30 12.32
N ALA A 170 -5.60 -28.76 12.34
CA ALA A 170 -5.30 -27.39 11.96
C ALA A 170 -4.17 -27.38 10.93
N ILE A 171 -4.15 -26.37 10.07
CA ILE A 171 -3.09 -26.13 9.10
C ILE A 171 -2.44 -24.79 9.44
N ALA A 172 -1.10 -24.75 9.48
CA ALA A 172 -0.38 -23.49 9.47
C ALA A 172 -0.20 -23.04 8.01
N ASP A 173 -0.86 -21.96 7.62
CA ASP A 173 -0.88 -21.46 6.25
C ASP A 173 -0.50 -19.97 6.22
N THR A 174 0.69 -19.66 5.68
CA THR A 174 1.15 -18.28 5.50
C THR A 174 0.54 -17.61 4.27
N GLY A 175 -0.22 -18.34 3.44
CA GLY A 175 -0.96 -17.83 2.30
C GLY A 175 -2.34 -17.26 2.63
N THR A 176 -2.74 -17.28 3.90
CA THR A 176 -4.02 -16.69 4.37
C THR A 176 -3.79 -15.76 5.56
N SER A 177 -4.56 -14.67 5.62
CA SER A 177 -4.58 -13.75 6.76
C SER A 177 -5.71 -14.03 7.75
N LEU A 178 -6.67 -14.89 7.39
CA LEU A 178 -7.84 -15.19 8.22
C LEU A 178 -7.66 -16.48 9.01
N ILE A 179 -8.13 -16.49 10.27
CA ILE A 179 -8.30 -17.73 11.04
C ILE A 179 -9.62 -18.38 10.60
N ILE A 180 -9.52 -19.46 9.84
CA ILE A 180 -10.67 -20.18 9.28
C ILE A 180 -10.92 -21.44 10.10
N GLY A 181 -12.18 -21.69 10.46
CA GLY A 181 -12.56 -22.85 11.27
C GLY A 181 -14.01 -23.27 11.06
N PRO A 182 -14.46 -24.33 11.76
CA PRO A 182 -15.84 -24.80 11.70
C PRO A 182 -16.83 -23.69 12.00
N SER A 183 -17.92 -23.63 11.24
CA SER A 183 -18.93 -22.57 11.35
C SER A 183 -19.53 -22.46 12.76
N THR A 184 -19.68 -23.58 13.48
CA THR A 184 -20.14 -23.62 14.87
C THR A 184 -19.19 -22.87 15.81
N ASP A 185 -17.90 -23.13 15.68
CA ASP A 185 -16.85 -22.62 16.56
C ASP A 185 -16.63 -21.12 16.28
N VAL A 186 -16.54 -20.75 14.99
CA VAL A 186 -16.43 -19.36 14.55
C VAL A 186 -17.65 -18.53 14.96
N THR A 187 -18.86 -19.09 14.91
CA THR A 187 -20.07 -18.40 15.38
C THR A 187 -20.05 -18.13 16.88
N ILE A 188 -19.53 -19.06 17.68
CA ILE A 188 -19.38 -18.86 19.13
C ILE A 188 -18.39 -17.73 19.42
N ILE A 189 -17.24 -17.73 18.74
CA ILE A 189 -16.23 -16.66 18.85
C ILE A 189 -16.84 -15.31 18.46
N ASN A 190 -17.47 -15.22 17.29
CA ASN A 190 -18.07 -13.98 16.78
C ASN A 190 -19.13 -13.41 17.73
N ARG A 191 -19.98 -14.26 18.31
CA ARG A 191 -20.96 -13.81 19.31
C ARG A 191 -20.29 -13.25 20.57
N ARG A 192 -19.16 -13.84 20.99
CA ARG A 192 -18.44 -13.41 22.21
C ARG A 192 -17.67 -12.12 22.04
N ILE A 193 -17.10 -11.87 20.86
CA ILE A 193 -16.44 -10.59 20.56
C ILE A 193 -17.43 -9.46 20.22
N GLY A 194 -18.75 -9.73 20.31
CA GLY A 194 -19.79 -8.75 19.99
C GLY A 194 -19.84 -8.41 18.50
N ALA A 195 -19.47 -9.36 17.64
CA ALA A 195 -19.41 -9.14 16.21
C ALA A 195 -20.80 -8.97 15.61
N ASN A 196 -20.91 -8.02 14.68
CA ASN A 196 -22.14 -7.71 13.99
C ASN A 196 -22.15 -8.30 12.58
N HIS A 197 -23.28 -8.92 12.23
CA HIS A 197 -23.52 -9.62 10.97
C HIS A 197 -24.46 -8.84 10.04
N TYR A 198 -24.46 -7.50 10.08
CA TYR A 198 -25.40 -6.68 9.31
C TYR A 198 -25.39 -6.96 7.80
N ASN A 199 -24.32 -7.53 7.22
CA ASN A 199 -24.37 -8.08 5.87
C ASN A 199 -23.23 -9.10 5.63
N PHE A 200 -23.55 -10.39 5.44
CA PHE A 200 -22.56 -11.44 5.15
C PHE A 200 -21.67 -11.14 3.93
N THR A 201 -22.14 -10.32 2.98
CA THR A 201 -21.34 -9.92 1.81
C THR A 201 -20.27 -8.87 2.12
N ARG A 202 -20.35 -8.19 3.28
CA ARG A 202 -19.43 -7.12 3.68
C ARG A 202 -18.42 -7.53 4.75
N GLY A 203 -18.56 -8.72 5.32
CA GLY A 203 -17.70 -9.22 6.40
C GLY A 203 -18.36 -9.17 7.78
N ILE A 204 -17.57 -9.47 8.80
CA ILE A 204 -18.00 -9.56 10.20
C ILE A 204 -17.28 -8.45 10.97
N PHE A 205 -18.03 -7.52 11.55
CA PHE A 205 -17.47 -6.30 12.13
C PHE A 205 -17.52 -6.31 13.65
N VAL A 206 -16.49 -5.76 14.28
CA VAL A 206 -16.47 -5.48 15.73
C VAL A 206 -16.19 -4.00 15.96
N ASP A 207 -16.67 -3.48 17.10
CA ASP A 207 -16.34 -2.12 17.53
C ASP A 207 -14.85 -2.03 17.89
N CYS A 208 -14.07 -1.33 17.07
CA CYS A 208 -12.62 -1.20 17.23
C CYS A 208 -12.21 -0.46 18.52
N ASN A 209 -13.13 0.26 19.17
CA ASN A 209 -12.86 0.87 20.48
C ASN A 209 -12.84 -0.15 21.61
N LYS A 210 -13.39 -1.36 21.38
CA LYS A 210 -13.44 -2.44 22.38
C LYS A 210 -12.32 -3.45 22.23
N THR A 211 -11.47 -3.34 21.22
CA THR A 211 -10.45 -4.34 20.87
C THR A 211 -9.55 -4.72 22.05
N SER A 212 -9.09 -3.74 22.82
CA SER A 212 -8.25 -3.96 24.01
C SER A 212 -8.95 -4.72 25.15
N ASN A 213 -10.29 -4.74 25.15
CA ASN A 213 -11.13 -5.41 26.15
C ASN A 213 -11.71 -6.74 25.64
N LEU A 214 -11.41 -7.14 24.40
CA LEU A 214 -11.93 -8.41 23.87
C LEU A 214 -11.25 -9.62 24.54
N PRO A 215 -11.93 -10.77 24.62
CA PRO A 215 -11.39 -11.92 25.32
C PRO A 215 -10.17 -12.52 24.62
N ASN A 216 -9.22 -13.03 25.38
CA ASN A 216 -8.12 -13.80 24.82
C ASN A 216 -8.62 -15.16 24.27
N ILE A 217 -8.00 -15.61 23.19
CA ILE A 217 -8.21 -16.93 22.59
C ILE A 217 -6.91 -17.73 22.78
N ASP A 218 -7.00 -18.84 23.53
CA ASP A 218 -5.88 -19.76 23.74
C ASP A 218 -6.01 -20.97 22.81
N PHE A 219 -5.08 -21.12 21.87
CA PHE A 219 -4.91 -22.35 21.10
C PHE A 219 -4.01 -23.31 21.87
N ILE A 220 -4.53 -24.48 22.23
CA ILE A 220 -3.81 -25.47 23.03
C ILE A 220 -3.22 -26.52 22.11
N VAL A 221 -1.90 -26.68 22.15
CA VAL A 221 -1.14 -27.62 21.31
C VAL A 221 -0.12 -28.40 22.13
N GLY A 222 0.25 -29.59 21.66
CA GLY A 222 1.26 -30.44 22.31
C GLY A 222 0.83 -30.91 23.71
N GLY A 223 -0.47 -31.01 23.98
CA GLY A 223 -1.07 -31.45 25.23
C GLY A 223 -1.20 -30.38 26.31
N PHE A 224 -0.41 -29.30 26.27
CA PHE A 224 -0.39 -28.30 27.35
C PHE A 224 -0.01 -26.87 26.96
N LYS A 225 0.67 -26.66 25.82
CA LYS A 225 1.16 -25.32 25.46
C LYS A 225 0.00 -24.45 25.02
N LYS A 226 -0.07 -23.21 25.54
CA LYS A 226 -1.05 -22.20 25.15
C LYS A 226 -0.41 -21.18 24.23
N LEU A 227 -0.89 -21.09 23.00
CA LEU A 227 -0.60 -20.01 22.07
C LEU A 227 -1.75 -19.01 22.16
N ARG A 228 -1.53 -17.90 22.88
CA ARG A 228 -2.56 -16.91 23.19
C ARG A 228 -2.59 -15.82 22.13
N LEU A 229 -3.79 -15.52 21.64
CA LEU A 229 -4.10 -14.32 20.88
C LEU A 229 -4.95 -13.37 21.72
N SER A 230 -4.56 -12.10 21.75
CA SER A 230 -5.34 -10.99 22.32
C SER A 230 -6.25 -10.36 21.26
N GLY A 231 -7.15 -9.46 21.68
CA GLY A 231 -8.04 -8.76 20.75
C GLY A 231 -7.33 -8.06 19.60
N GLU A 232 -6.16 -7.47 19.86
CA GLU A 232 -5.37 -6.79 18.83
C GLU A 232 -4.72 -7.78 17.84
N ASP A 233 -4.59 -9.06 18.19
CA ASP A 233 -3.99 -10.07 17.33
C ASP A 233 -4.97 -10.65 16.31
N TYR A 234 -6.27 -10.70 16.64
CA TYR A 234 -7.30 -11.34 15.79
C TYR A 234 -8.33 -10.36 15.21
N ILE A 235 -8.24 -9.06 15.52
CA ILE A 235 -9.07 -8.02 14.91
C ILE A 235 -8.25 -7.20 13.92
N ILE A 236 -8.70 -7.16 12.67
CA ILE A 236 -8.12 -6.27 11.66
C ILE A 236 -8.85 -4.93 11.69
N ARG A 237 -8.11 -3.84 11.89
CA ARG A 237 -8.65 -2.48 11.85
C ARG A 237 -8.67 -1.98 10.41
N PHE A 238 -9.85 -1.61 9.93
CA PHE A 238 -10.03 -0.86 8.68
C PHE A 238 -10.68 0.48 9.00
N ALA A 239 -10.38 1.51 8.20
CA ALA A 239 -11.00 2.83 8.38
C ALA A 239 -12.55 2.80 8.27
N GLY A 240 -13.15 1.71 7.78
CA GLY A 240 -14.46 1.21 8.23
C GLY A 240 -15.69 2.12 8.04
N PHE A 241 -15.59 3.23 7.32
CA PHE A 241 -16.72 4.15 7.14
C PHE A 241 -17.72 3.63 6.10
N ASP A 242 -18.93 3.35 6.57
CA ASP A 242 -20.08 3.02 5.71
C ASP A 242 -20.87 4.29 5.37
N VAL A 243 -20.39 5.05 4.38
CA VAL A 243 -21.06 6.27 3.91
C VAL A 243 -22.34 5.91 3.16
N GLN A 244 -23.49 6.14 3.80
CA GLN A 244 -24.79 5.84 3.22
C GLN A 244 -25.14 6.82 2.11
N TYR A 245 -25.87 6.35 1.11
CA TYR A 245 -26.40 7.17 0.02
C TYR A 245 -25.34 7.99 -0.75
N GLN A 246 -24.09 7.53 -0.77
CA GLN A 246 -23.04 8.16 -1.56
C GLN A 246 -23.33 8.00 -3.04
N THR A 247 -23.55 9.12 -3.73
CA THR A 247 -23.63 9.12 -5.19
C THR A 247 -22.22 9.14 -5.77
N PHE A 248 -21.91 8.27 -6.72
CA PHE A 248 -20.65 8.28 -7.45
C PHE A 248 -20.89 8.10 -8.95
N GLY A 249 -19.94 8.54 -9.77
CA GLY A 249 -19.99 8.36 -11.22
C GLY A 249 -19.35 7.04 -11.63
N GLU A 250 -20.07 6.23 -12.42
CA GLU A 250 -19.52 5.03 -13.03
C GLU A 250 -18.88 5.36 -14.39
N ALA A 251 -17.60 5.03 -14.53
CA ALA A 251 -16.89 5.16 -15.79
C ALA A 251 -17.26 4.01 -16.73
N ILE A 252 -18.25 4.23 -17.60
CA ILE A 252 -18.71 3.22 -18.58
C ILE A 252 -17.87 3.20 -19.87
N ARG A 253 -17.04 4.21 -20.09
CA ARG A 253 -16.15 4.33 -21.25
C ARG A 253 -14.98 5.24 -20.92
N GLU A 254 -13.77 4.73 -21.10
CA GLU A 254 -12.55 5.54 -21.03
C GLU A 254 -12.29 6.23 -22.37
N LEU A 255 -12.03 7.54 -22.35
CA LEU A 255 -11.66 8.32 -23.52
C LEU A 255 -10.19 8.74 -23.37
N GLY A 256 -9.31 8.13 -24.14
CA GLY A 256 -7.86 8.36 -24.10
C GLY A 256 -7.09 7.25 -23.39
N SER A 257 -5.76 7.39 -23.32
CA SER A 257 -4.85 6.43 -22.68
C SER A 257 -4.48 6.83 -21.25
N ASN A 258 -5.04 7.93 -20.74
CA ASN A 258 -4.60 8.53 -19.49
C ASN A 258 -4.95 7.69 -18.26
N PHE A 259 -5.99 6.84 -18.26
CA PHE A 259 -6.32 5.98 -17.10
C PHE A 259 -5.90 4.52 -17.31
N VAL A 260 -5.63 4.09 -18.56
CA VAL A 260 -5.18 2.73 -18.93
C VAL A 260 -4.00 2.22 -18.10
N HIS A 261 -3.09 3.12 -17.69
CA HIS A 261 -1.84 2.76 -17.03
C HIS A 261 -1.79 3.10 -15.53
N TRP A 262 -2.87 3.64 -14.94
CA TRP A 262 -2.88 4.02 -13.54
C TRP A 262 -3.26 2.84 -12.64
N LYS A 263 -2.69 2.81 -11.43
CA LYS A 263 -2.91 1.75 -10.44
C LYS A 263 -4.21 1.92 -9.63
N PHE A 264 -4.90 3.06 -9.74
CA PHE A 264 -6.16 3.29 -9.03
C PHE A 264 -7.37 3.02 -9.93
N ASP A 265 -8.49 2.66 -9.33
CA ASP A 265 -9.74 2.35 -10.04
C ASP A 265 -10.73 3.52 -10.10
N GLY A 266 -10.46 4.63 -9.41
CA GLY A 266 -11.32 5.82 -9.43
C GLY A 266 -10.73 7.02 -8.71
N ILE A 267 -11.48 8.12 -8.74
CA ILE A 267 -11.12 9.39 -8.08
C ILE A 267 -12.08 9.64 -6.93
N LEU A 268 -11.55 9.89 -5.73
CA LEU A 268 -12.32 10.25 -4.55
C LEU A 268 -12.32 11.77 -4.35
N GLY A 269 -13.47 12.40 -4.60
CA GLY A 269 -13.62 13.84 -4.42
C GLY A 269 -13.75 14.24 -2.94
N MET A 270 -12.76 14.99 -2.43
CA MET A 270 -12.71 15.50 -1.05
C MET A 270 -12.89 17.03 -0.97
N GLY A 271 -13.31 17.67 -2.07
CA GLY A 271 -13.55 19.11 -2.16
C GLY A 271 -14.93 19.55 -1.68
N TYR A 272 -15.27 20.82 -1.92
CA TYR A 272 -16.60 21.35 -1.60
C TYR A 272 -17.62 21.06 -2.71
N LEU A 273 -18.91 21.21 -2.39
CA LEU A 273 -20.03 20.91 -3.28
C LEU A 273 -20.04 21.76 -4.56
N GLU A 274 -19.52 23.00 -4.51
CA GLU A 274 -19.65 24.02 -5.55
C GLU A 274 -19.02 23.63 -6.89
N ILE A 275 -17.98 22.79 -6.86
CA ILE A 275 -17.30 22.30 -8.08
C ILE A 275 -17.74 20.88 -8.46
N SER A 276 -18.64 20.27 -7.68
CA SER A 276 -19.13 18.93 -7.98
C SER A 276 -20.02 18.96 -9.21
N SER A 277 -19.69 18.10 -10.19
CA SER A 277 -20.52 17.93 -11.38
C SER A 277 -21.93 17.52 -10.95
N LYS A 278 -22.95 18.22 -11.49
CA LYS A 278 -24.37 18.03 -11.12
C LYS A 278 -24.68 18.23 -9.63
N ARG A 279 -23.81 18.92 -8.87
CA ARG A 279 -23.98 19.18 -7.42
C ARG A 279 -24.17 17.89 -6.60
N MET A 280 -23.41 16.84 -6.91
CA MET A 280 -23.41 15.62 -6.11
C MET A 280 -22.63 15.87 -4.80
N THR A 281 -23.17 15.44 -3.66
CA THR A 281 -22.51 15.60 -2.36
C THR A 281 -21.18 14.81 -2.32
N PRO A 282 -20.03 15.49 -2.12
CA PRO A 282 -18.74 14.84 -1.92
C PRO A 282 -18.76 13.90 -0.71
N VAL A 283 -17.96 12.83 -0.78
CA VAL A 283 -17.99 11.77 0.23
C VAL A 283 -17.70 12.26 1.64
N PHE A 284 -16.78 13.22 1.77
CA PHE A 284 -16.40 13.73 3.07
C PHE A 284 -17.52 14.57 3.70
N ILE A 285 -18.32 15.26 2.89
CA ILE A 285 -19.50 15.99 3.37
C ILE A 285 -20.53 14.99 3.92
N ASN A 286 -20.81 13.91 3.18
CA ASN A 286 -21.70 12.86 3.67
C ASN A 286 -21.17 12.20 4.96
N MET A 287 -19.86 11.97 5.07
CA MET A 287 -19.25 11.46 6.30
C MET A 287 -19.49 12.39 7.49
N ILE A 288 -19.36 13.70 7.30
CA ILE A 288 -19.63 14.71 8.35
C ILE A 288 -21.11 14.71 8.72
N GLU A 289 -22.01 14.78 7.73
CA GLU A 289 -23.46 14.82 7.95
C GLU A 289 -24.00 13.57 8.64
N GLN A 290 -23.38 12.42 8.38
CA GLN A 290 -23.72 11.14 9.01
C GLN A 290 -23.02 10.91 10.36
N GLY A 291 -22.19 11.85 10.82
CA GLY A 291 -21.46 11.72 12.08
C GLY A 291 -20.43 10.59 12.07
N LEU A 292 -19.93 10.21 10.90
CA LEU A 292 -18.95 9.13 10.74
C LEU A 292 -17.54 9.55 11.15
N VAL A 293 -17.24 10.86 11.15
CA VAL A 293 -15.93 11.40 11.55
C VAL A 293 -16.05 12.21 12.83
N GLU A 294 -15.08 12.07 13.74
CA GLU A 294 -15.06 12.78 15.03
C GLU A 294 -14.97 14.31 14.84
N LEU A 295 -14.12 14.75 13.90
CA LEU A 295 -13.98 16.14 13.51
C LEU A 295 -14.24 16.30 12.00
N PRO A 296 -14.78 17.43 11.54
CA PRO A 296 -14.95 17.74 10.11
C PRO A 296 -13.61 18.12 9.45
N VAL A 297 -12.61 17.25 9.62
CA VAL A 297 -11.22 17.43 9.25
C VAL A 297 -10.70 16.16 8.59
N PHE A 298 -9.92 16.29 7.54
CA PHE A 298 -9.04 15.21 7.08
C PHE A 298 -7.62 15.71 6.88
N SER A 299 -6.65 14.81 6.83
CA SER A 299 -5.25 15.17 6.67
C SER A 299 -4.47 14.14 5.87
N ILE A 300 -3.45 14.61 5.18
CA ILE A 300 -2.67 13.82 4.24
C ILE A 300 -1.18 13.93 4.56
N TYR A 301 -0.54 12.77 4.60
CA TYR A 301 0.91 12.58 4.63
C TYR A 301 1.31 11.77 3.39
N ILE A 302 2.35 12.20 2.68
CA ILE A 302 2.95 11.42 1.60
C ILE A 302 4.40 11.18 1.98
N ASN A 303 4.78 9.90 2.04
CA ASN A 303 6.13 9.53 2.44
C ASN A 303 7.14 9.87 1.33
N ARG A 304 8.24 10.52 1.70
CA ARG A 304 9.35 10.91 0.81
C ARG A 304 10.40 9.83 0.65
N HIS A 305 10.51 8.93 1.63
CA HIS A 305 11.49 7.85 1.68
C HIS A 305 10.81 6.54 1.32
N VAL A 306 10.28 6.47 0.10
CA VAL A 306 9.70 5.22 -0.40
C VAL A 306 10.86 4.27 -0.69
N ASN A 307 11.17 3.39 0.26
CA ASN A 307 11.84 2.16 -0.07
C ASN A 307 10.87 1.36 -0.96
N PRO A 308 11.23 1.03 -2.22
CA PRO A 308 10.35 0.32 -3.15
C PRO A 308 9.84 -1.03 -2.63
N LEU A 309 10.47 -1.55 -1.57
CA LEU A 309 10.18 -2.86 -1.01
C LEU A 309 9.26 -2.82 0.23
N TYR A 310 9.28 -1.76 1.08
CA TYR A 310 8.69 -1.85 2.44
C TYR A 310 8.15 -0.53 3.07
N ALA A 311 7.89 0.53 2.30
CA ALA A 311 7.42 1.79 2.90
C ALA A 311 5.90 2.01 2.78
N VAL A 312 5.25 2.37 3.89
CA VAL A 312 3.93 3.05 3.87
C VAL A 312 4.06 4.28 2.97
N GLY A 313 3.43 4.24 1.79
CA GLY A 313 3.56 5.29 0.76
C GLY A 313 2.95 6.64 1.17
N GLY A 314 2.09 6.64 2.18
CA GLY A 314 1.43 7.82 2.73
C GLY A 314 0.28 7.42 3.66
N GLU A 315 -0.35 8.40 4.29
CA GLU A 315 -1.53 8.23 5.16
C GLU A 315 -2.59 9.27 4.79
N LEU A 316 -3.85 8.82 4.68
CA LEU A 316 -5.04 9.67 4.74
C LEU A 316 -5.74 9.41 6.06
N ILE A 317 -6.01 10.46 6.82
CA ILE A 317 -6.74 10.38 8.08
C ILE A 317 -8.03 11.16 7.94
N LEU A 318 -9.14 10.52 8.26
CA LEU A 318 -10.48 11.11 8.29
C LEU A 318 -10.86 11.31 9.76
N GLY A 319 -11.26 12.53 10.13
CA GLY A 319 -11.65 12.86 11.51
C GLY A 319 -10.55 13.47 12.39
N GLY A 320 -9.34 13.72 11.87
CA GLY A 320 -8.24 14.19 12.71
C GLY A 320 -6.92 14.42 11.98
N SER A 321 -5.82 14.25 12.72
CA SER A 321 -4.43 14.34 12.22
C SER A 321 -3.51 13.45 13.06
N ASN A 322 -2.37 13.02 12.51
CA ASN A 322 -1.39 12.15 13.19
C ASN A 322 -0.13 12.94 13.56
N PHE A 323 0.04 13.22 14.85
CA PHE A 323 1.19 13.95 15.40
C PHE A 323 2.55 13.23 15.20
N ALA A 324 2.53 11.92 14.94
CA ALA A 324 3.73 11.17 14.61
C ALA A 324 4.27 11.48 13.20
N ARG A 325 3.51 12.19 12.35
CA ARG A 325 3.86 12.48 10.95
C ARG A 325 4.25 13.95 10.67
N TYR A 326 4.21 14.82 11.67
CA TYR A 326 4.61 16.22 11.50
C TYR A 326 5.33 16.79 12.74
N GLU A 327 6.03 17.91 12.53
CA GLU A 327 6.74 18.66 13.57
C GLU A 327 6.24 20.09 13.70
N GLY A 328 6.27 20.61 14.93
CA GLY A 328 5.85 21.97 15.24
C GLY A 328 4.35 22.21 15.06
N GLU A 329 3.99 23.49 15.01
CA GLU A 329 2.61 23.96 14.90
C GLU A 329 2.18 24.16 13.45
N PHE A 330 0.88 23.93 13.19
CA PHE A 330 0.25 24.21 11.92
C PHE A 330 0.21 25.71 11.63
N THR A 331 0.54 26.08 10.40
CA THR A 331 0.24 27.40 9.85
C THR A 331 -1.09 27.32 9.12
N TYR A 332 -2.09 28.02 9.63
CA TYR A 332 -3.44 27.98 9.07
C TYR A 332 -3.69 29.14 8.11
N VAL A 333 -4.35 28.83 6.99
CA VAL A 333 -4.87 29.80 6.02
C VAL A 333 -6.33 29.50 5.70
N ASN A 334 -7.14 30.54 5.54
CA ASN A 334 -8.57 30.38 5.28
C ASN A 334 -8.83 30.02 3.82
N VAL A 335 -9.88 29.23 3.59
CA VAL A 335 -10.39 28.96 2.26
C VAL A 335 -11.00 30.24 1.70
N THR A 336 -10.49 30.71 0.56
CA THR A 336 -10.90 31.99 -0.04
C THR A 336 -12.16 31.86 -0.89
N ARG A 337 -12.37 30.69 -1.51
CA ARG A 337 -13.56 30.38 -2.30
C ARG A 337 -13.91 28.91 -2.14
N LYS A 338 -15.13 28.62 -1.67
CA LYS A 338 -15.65 27.25 -1.57
C LYS A 338 -15.77 26.65 -2.98
N GLY A 339 -15.18 25.48 -3.13
CA GLY A 339 -15.00 24.76 -4.38
C GLY A 339 -13.78 23.87 -4.25
N TYR A 340 -12.64 24.36 -4.75
CA TYR A 340 -11.33 23.77 -4.43
C TYR A 340 -10.89 24.11 -3.01
N TRP A 341 -9.88 23.40 -2.53
CA TRP A 341 -9.10 23.77 -1.35
C TRP A 341 -8.17 24.94 -1.68
N GLN A 342 -8.79 26.11 -1.92
CA GLN A 342 -8.17 27.33 -2.41
C GLN A 342 -7.84 28.30 -1.28
N PHE A 343 -6.66 28.92 -1.30
CA PHE A 343 -6.22 29.92 -0.33
C PHE A 343 -5.37 31.03 -0.97
N THR A 344 -5.17 32.11 -0.23
CA THR A 344 -4.22 33.16 -0.61
C THR A 344 -2.80 32.75 -0.22
N MET A 345 -1.90 32.76 -1.19
CA MET A 345 -0.46 32.65 -1.01
C MET A 345 0.16 34.05 -1.13
N ASP A 346 1.07 34.40 -0.22
CA ASP A 346 1.56 35.77 -0.08
C ASP A 346 2.54 36.13 -1.19
N LYS A 347 3.49 35.24 -1.48
CA LYS A 347 4.48 35.36 -2.56
C LYS A 347 5.28 34.07 -2.72
N VAL A 348 6.04 33.95 -3.81
CA VAL A 348 7.04 32.90 -4.02
C VAL A 348 8.38 33.54 -4.33
N GLN A 349 9.45 33.07 -3.69
CA GLN A 349 10.80 33.63 -3.84
C GLN A 349 11.78 32.55 -4.31
N ILE A 350 12.65 32.90 -5.25
CA ILE A 350 13.67 32.01 -5.80
C ILE A 350 14.85 32.83 -6.33
N GLY A 351 16.09 32.48 -5.97
CA GLY A 351 17.29 33.08 -6.58
C GLY A 351 17.32 34.61 -6.56
N GLY A 352 16.76 35.25 -5.52
CA GLY A 352 16.64 36.71 -5.42
C GLY A 352 15.46 37.33 -6.21
N SER A 353 14.77 36.56 -7.04
CA SER A 353 13.52 36.93 -7.71
C SER A 353 12.31 36.68 -6.81
N THR A 354 11.26 37.49 -6.99
CA THR A 354 9.96 37.27 -6.34
C THR A 354 8.86 37.23 -7.39
N VAL A 355 8.12 36.13 -7.43
CA VAL A 355 6.91 35.96 -8.25
C VAL A 355 5.69 35.92 -7.33
N CYS A 356 4.48 36.09 -7.87
CA CYS A 356 3.28 36.26 -7.03
C CYS A 356 3.45 37.40 -5.99
N ALA A 357 4.17 38.49 -6.35
CA ALA A 357 4.62 39.49 -5.37
C ALA A 357 3.47 40.26 -4.66
N ASN A 358 2.31 40.37 -5.30
CA ASN A 358 1.12 41.03 -4.75
C ASN A 358 0.13 40.04 -4.12
N GLY A 359 0.57 38.82 -3.84
CA GLY A 359 -0.27 37.71 -3.48
C GLY A 359 -0.97 37.08 -4.70
N CYS A 360 -1.32 35.81 -4.56
CA CYS A 360 -2.01 35.03 -5.58
C CYS A 360 -2.88 33.94 -4.94
N GLN A 361 -3.69 33.27 -5.75
CA GLN A 361 -4.50 32.15 -5.29
C GLN A 361 -3.79 30.83 -5.58
N ALA A 362 -3.75 29.96 -4.58
CA ALA A 362 -3.21 28.61 -4.68
C ALA A 362 -4.28 27.58 -4.30
N VAL A 363 -4.19 26.39 -4.88
CA VAL A 363 -5.01 25.23 -4.53
C VAL A 363 -4.12 24.08 -4.13
N ILE A 364 -4.53 23.32 -3.11
CA ILE A 364 -3.95 22.00 -2.84
C ILE A 364 -4.68 20.94 -3.67
N ASP A 365 -3.95 20.22 -4.52
CA ASP A 365 -4.49 19.14 -5.35
C ASP A 365 -3.60 17.89 -5.31
N THR A 366 -4.10 16.85 -4.65
CA THR A 366 -3.44 15.54 -4.54
C THR A 366 -3.49 14.74 -5.84
N GLY A 367 -4.37 15.11 -6.78
CA GLY A 367 -4.49 14.50 -8.10
C GLY A 367 -3.42 14.96 -9.08
N THR A 368 -2.69 16.03 -8.75
CA THR A 368 -1.61 16.57 -9.58
C THR A 368 -0.24 16.10 -9.06
N SER A 369 0.68 15.75 -9.99
CA SER A 369 2.03 15.27 -9.66
C SER A 369 3.13 16.34 -9.76
N THR A 370 2.82 17.51 -10.30
CA THR A 370 3.75 18.62 -10.60
C THR A 370 3.33 19.91 -9.88
N LEU A 371 4.23 20.87 -9.73
CA LEU A 371 3.88 22.21 -9.25
C LEU A 371 3.45 23.04 -10.45
N VAL A 372 2.21 23.52 -10.45
CA VAL A 372 1.66 24.28 -11.59
C VAL A 372 1.48 25.73 -11.19
N GLY A 373 1.86 26.65 -12.07
CA GLY A 373 1.76 28.09 -11.82
C GLY A 373 1.51 28.90 -13.10
N PRO A 374 1.32 30.22 -12.98
CA PRO A 374 1.16 31.10 -14.13
C PRO A 374 2.38 31.03 -15.05
N SER A 375 2.16 31.11 -16.37
CA SER A 375 3.21 30.91 -17.37
C SER A 375 4.43 31.81 -17.17
N TRP A 376 4.24 33.06 -16.74
CA TRP A 376 5.32 34.01 -16.47
C TRP A 376 6.08 33.66 -15.20
N ASP A 377 5.39 33.38 -14.09
CA ASP A 377 6.01 32.99 -12.83
C ASP A 377 6.86 31.71 -12.99
N ILE A 378 6.32 30.71 -13.69
CA ILE A 378 7.02 29.46 -13.97
C ILE A 378 8.20 29.67 -14.91
N ALA A 379 8.09 30.58 -15.89
CA ALA A 379 9.23 30.95 -16.73
C ALA A 379 10.38 31.54 -15.91
N THR A 380 10.08 32.47 -14.99
CA THR A 380 11.08 33.05 -14.08
C THR A 380 11.72 31.99 -13.18
N ILE A 381 10.92 31.07 -12.62
CA ILE A 381 11.46 29.96 -11.81
C ILE A 381 12.37 29.07 -12.65
N ASN A 382 11.90 28.65 -13.84
CA ASN A 382 12.63 27.77 -14.73
C ASN A 382 13.95 28.40 -15.22
N GLU A 383 13.99 29.71 -15.42
CA GLU A 383 15.22 30.45 -15.73
C GLU A 383 16.22 30.39 -14.56
N GLN A 384 15.77 30.60 -13.31
CA GLN A 384 16.62 30.58 -12.12
C GLN A 384 17.19 29.19 -11.78
N ILE A 385 16.51 28.12 -12.18
CA ILE A 385 17.00 26.73 -12.02
C ILE A 385 17.77 26.21 -13.24
N GLY A 386 17.90 27.01 -14.31
CA GLY A 386 18.63 26.60 -15.52
C GLY A 386 17.93 25.54 -16.36
N VAL A 387 16.59 25.58 -16.46
CA VAL A 387 15.85 24.65 -17.33
C VAL A 387 16.18 24.89 -18.80
N ILE A 388 16.44 23.78 -19.51
CA ILE A 388 16.59 23.69 -20.95
C ILE A 388 15.33 23.01 -21.48
N ALA A 389 14.69 23.61 -22.49
CA ALA A 389 13.42 23.13 -23.02
C ALA A 389 13.51 22.67 -24.48
N PRO A 390 14.26 21.61 -24.81
CA PRO A 390 14.16 21.00 -26.11
C PRO A 390 12.75 20.41 -26.23
N ASN A 391 11.99 20.82 -27.25
CA ASN A 391 10.65 20.28 -27.56
C ASN A 391 9.59 20.42 -26.45
N GLY A 392 9.75 21.38 -25.52
CA GLY A 392 8.79 21.64 -24.45
C GLY A 392 9.00 20.83 -23.16
N GLU A 393 10.09 20.06 -23.07
CA GLU A 393 10.50 19.41 -21.83
C GLU A 393 11.08 20.43 -20.83
N THR A 394 11.23 20.04 -19.57
CA THR A 394 11.73 20.92 -18.49
C THR A 394 12.99 20.33 -17.86
N ILE A 395 14.00 20.06 -18.70
CA ILE A 395 15.23 19.36 -18.32
C ILE A 395 16.18 20.32 -17.60
N VAL A 396 16.87 19.84 -16.58
CA VAL A 396 17.92 20.56 -15.84
C VAL A 396 19.21 19.75 -15.88
N ASP A 397 20.36 20.40 -15.83
CA ASP A 397 21.65 19.73 -15.68
C ASP A 397 21.72 18.99 -14.33
N CYS A 398 21.82 17.66 -14.40
CA CYS A 398 21.89 16.78 -13.23
C CYS A 398 23.08 17.10 -12.32
N ASP A 399 24.19 17.60 -12.88
CA ASP A 399 25.41 17.90 -12.11
C ASP A 399 25.28 19.20 -11.29
N GLN A 400 24.29 20.04 -11.60
CA GLN A 400 24.06 21.31 -10.92
C GLN A 400 22.98 21.25 -9.84
N ILE A 401 22.33 20.10 -9.61
CA ILE A 401 21.20 19.97 -8.68
C ILE A 401 21.54 20.45 -7.27
N SER A 402 22.74 20.16 -6.78
CA SER A 402 23.20 20.59 -5.45
C SER A 402 23.39 22.10 -5.32
N ASN A 403 23.52 22.82 -6.44
CA ASN A 403 23.73 24.27 -6.49
C ASN A 403 22.44 25.05 -6.76
N LEU A 404 21.33 24.38 -7.08
CA LEU A 404 20.07 25.05 -7.39
C LEU A 404 19.49 25.75 -6.15
N PRO A 405 18.86 26.92 -6.31
CA PRO A 405 18.31 27.70 -5.19
C PRO A 405 17.10 26.99 -4.55
N ASN A 406 16.84 27.27 -3.28
CA ASN A 406 15.55 26.91 -2.70
C ASN A 406 14.42 27.74 -3.34
N VAL A 407 13.23 27.17 -3.38
CA VAL A 407 12.00 27.87 -3.74
C VAL A 407 11.15 28.06 -2.48
N ASP A 408 10.98 29.31 -2.08
CA ASP A 408 10.32 29.68 -0.83
C ASP A 408 8.89 30.14 -1.11
N PHE A 409 7.92 29.33 -0.69
CA PHE A 409 6.50 29.70 -0.73
C PHE A 409 6.15 30.40 0.58
N VAL A 410 5.69 31.65 0.52
CA VAL A 410 5.26 32.39 1.71
C VAL A 410 3.75 32.25 1.86
N ILE A 411 3.32 31.60 2.94
CA ILE A 411 1.93 31.25 3.18
C ILE A 411 1.58 31.64 4.61
N GLY A 412 0.61 32.56 4.78
CA GLY A 412 0.20 33.04 6.10
C GLY A 412 1.35 33.73 6.86
N GLY A 413 2.25 34.40 6.13
CA GLY A 413 3.45 35.05 6.67
C GLY A 413 4.59 34.12 7.05
N LYS A 414 4.46 32.79 6.86
CA LYS A 414 5.51 31.80 7.14
C LYS A 414 6.13 31.28 5.85
N ILE A 415 7.43 31.00 5.89
CA ILE A 415 8.20 30.47 4.75
C ILE A 415 8.11 28.94 4.72
N PHE A 416 7.75 28.40 3.55
CA PHE A 416 7.72 26.99 3.19
C PHE A 416 8.69 26.73 2.03
N SER A 417 9.94 26.40 2.36
CA SER A 417 11.02 26.13 1.41
C SER A 417 11.00 24.72 0.81
N LEU A 418 11.05 24.63 -0.52
CA LEU A 418 11.41 23.41 -1.24
C LEU A 418 12.88 23.47 -1.67
N THR A 419 13.62 22.40 -1.39
CA THR A 419 14.99 22.23 -1.86
C THR A 419 15.01 21.57 -3.24
N SER A 420 16.14 21.59 -3.92
CA SER A 420 16.28 20.94 -5.23
C SER A 420 15.93 19.45 -5.24
N LYS A 421 16.16 18.75 -4.11
CA LYS A 421 15.73 17.35 -3.91
C LYS A 421 14.22 17.18 -3.86
N ASP A 422 13.48 18.23 -3.50
CA ASP A 422 12.03 18.20 -3.44
C ASP A 422 11.41 18.49 -4.81
N TYR A 423 11.95 19.44 -5.59
CA TYR A 423 11.35 19.92 -6.84
C TYR A 423 12.00 19.41 -8.15
N ILE A 424 13.07 18.62 -8.10
CA ILE A 424 13.68 17.95 -9.27
C ILE A 424 13.44 16.44 -9.23
N LEU A 425 12.94 15.87 -10.33
CA LEU A 425 12.86 14.44 -10.56
C LEU A 425 14.13 13.94 -11.23
N ILE A 426 14.82 12.98 -10.62
CA ILE A 426 15.99 12.30 -11.18
C ILE A 426 15.57 10.87 -11.55
N PHE A 427 15.79 10.47 -12.80
CA PHE A 427 15.53 9.11 -13.26
C PHE A 427 16.54 8.71 -14.34
N LYS A 428 16.58 7.42 -14.68
CA LYS A 428 17.34 6.94 -15.83
C LYS A 428 16.42 6.75 -17.02
N ASN A 429 16.78 7.31 -18.16
CA ASN A 429 16.03 7.13 -19.40
C ASN A 429 16.21 5.71 -19.96
N LYS A 430 15.58 5.42 -21.11
CA LYS A 430 15.65 4.09 -21.75
C LYS A 430 17.06 3.70 -22.19
N GLN A 431 17.94 4.69 -22.35
CA GLN A 431 19.36 4.55 -22.72
C GLN A 431 20.26 4.44 -21.47
N ASN A 432 19.68 4.37 -20.27
CA ASN A 432 20.38 4.28 -18.98
C ASN A 432 21.21 5.54 -18.64
N GLU A 433 20.92 6.66 -19.28
CA GLU A 433 21.49 7.98 -18.97
C GLU A 433 20.64 8.66 -17.90
N MET A 434 21.27 9.44 -17.01
CA MET A 434 20.53 10.20 -16.01
C MET A 434 19.86 11.41 -16.66
N GLU A 435 18.57 11.55 -16.43
CA GLU A 435 17.78 12.72 -16.79
C GLU A 435 17.19 13.36 -15.54
N CYS A 436 17.20 14.69 -15.52
CA CYS A 436 16.73 15.48 -14.40
C CYS A 436 15.68 16.49 -14.89
N ILE A 437 14.47 16.39 -14.36
CA ILE A 437 13.31 17.17 -14.82
C ILE A 437 12.76 18.02 -13.68
N SER A 438 12.46 19.28 -13.98
CA SER A 438 11.78 20.19 -13.07
C SER A 438 10.31 19.80 -12.90
N TYR A 439 9.84 19.75 -11.65
CA TYR A 439 8.42 19.59 -11.37
C TYR A 439 7.59 20.85 -11.65
N PHE A 440 8.20 21.99 -11.98
CA PHE A 440 7.48 23.23 -12.28
C PHE A 440 6.93 23.23 -13.72
N GLN A 441 5.61 23.33 -13.83
CA GLN A 441 4.88 23.29 -15.10
C GLN A 441 4.01 24.52 -15.28
N LYS A 442 3.90 24.98 -16.54
CA LYS A 442 3.04 26.12 -16.90
C LYS A 442 1.57 25.70 -16.85
N ASN A 443 0.72 26.54 -16.28
CA ASN A 443 -0.72 26.35 -16.38
C ASN A 443 -1.21 26.79 -17.77
N TYR A 444 -1.83 25.88 -18.52
CA TYR A 444 -2.44 26.17 -19.82
C TYR A 444 -3.95 26.47 -19.74
N VAL A 445 -4.55 26.38 -18.53
CA VAL A 445 -5.97 26.60 -18.29
C VAL A 445 -6.16 27.86 -17.42
N GLU A 446 -7.10 28.73 -17.77
CA GLU A 446 -7.49 29.85 -16.91
C GLU A 446 -8.26 29.32 -15.67
N TYR A 447 -7.64 29.48 -14.48
CA TYR A 447 -8.06 29.11 -13.10
C TYR A 447 -7.50 27.78 -12.53
N PRO A 448 -7.09 27.73 -11.23
CA PRO A 448 -6.55 28.77 -10.35
C PRO A 448 -5.06 29.06 -10.62
N SER A 449 -4.52 30.17 -10.08
CA SER A 449 -3.17 30.63 -10.43
C SER A 449 -2.07 29.61 -10.10
N TRP A 450 -2.12 28.98 -8.92
CA TRP A 450 -1.13 28.00 -8.48
C TRP A 450 -1.79 26.69 -8.02
N ILE A 451 -1.15 25.57 -8.32
CA ILE A 451 -1.51 24.24 -7.82
C ILE A 451 -0.29 23.70 -7.05
N LEU A 452 -0.41 23.69 -5.72
CA LEU A 452 0.57 23.08 -4.84
C LEU A 452 0.16 21.62 -4.62
N SER A 453 0.95 20.71 -5.19
CA SER A 453 0.53 19.33 -5.41
C SER A 453 1.27 18.34 -4.51
N ASN A 454 1.34 17.08 -4.93
CA ASN A 454 2.11 16.02 -4.26
C ASN A 454 3.55 16.41 -3.95
N VAL A 455 4.18 17.27 -4.75
CA VAL A 455 5.53 17.80 -4.49
C VAL A 455 5.58 18.59 -3.17
N PHE A 456 4.61 19.47 -2.95
CA PHE A 456 4.50 20.27 -1.73
C PHE A 456 4.04 19.41 -0.54
N ILE A 457 3.01 18.58 -0.74
CA ILE A 457 2.40 17.74 0.32
C ILE A 457 3.39 16.70 0.86
N ARG A 458 4.31 16.20 0.02
CA ARG A 458 5.41 15.35 0.45
C ARG A 458 6.28 16.02 1.51
N ARG A 459 6.60 17.31 1.33
CA ARG A 459 7.43 18.09 2.27
C ARG A 459 6.63 18.58 3.47
N TYR A 460 5.35 18.87 3.27
CA TYR A 460 4.50 19.50 4.28
C TYR A 460 3.20 18.72 4.50
N TYR A 461 3.08 18.20 5.72
CA TYR A 461 1.86 17.58 6.20
C TYR A 461 0.71 18.56 6.07
N THR A 462 -0.35 18.13 5.40
CA THR A 462 -1.45 19.02 5.02
C THR A 462 -2.75 18.58 5.67
N LYS A 463 -3.37 19.50 6.41
CA LYS A 463 -4.64 19.32 7.11
C LYS A 463 -5.72 20.17 6.45
N PHE A 464 -6.87 19.57 6.18
CA PHE A 464 -8.03 20.19 5.56
C PHE A 464 -9.15 20.25 6.59
N ASP A 465 -9.48 21.46 7.05
CA ASP A 465 -10.45 21.72 8.12
C ASP A 465 -11.72 22.31 7.50
N MET A 466 -12.67 21.43 7.19
CA MET A 466 -13.94 21.81 6.57
C MET A 466 -14.85 22.51 7.58
N GLY A 467 -14.75 22.19 8.88
CA GLY A 467 -15.53 22.83 9.94
C GLY A 467 -15.23 24.32 10.09
N HIS A 468 -13.96 24.72 9.98
CA HIS A 468 -13.54 26.12 10.05
C HIS A 468 -13.23 26.75 8.68
N HIS A 469 -13.42 26.01 7.60
CA HIS A 469 -13.09 26.43 6.23
C HIS A 469 -11.65 26.96 6.10
N ARG A 470 -10.67 26.15 6.52
CA ARG A 470 -9.24 26.49 6.48
C ARG A 470 -8.36 25.28 6.16
N MET A 471 -7.12 25.54 5.80
CA MET A 471 -6.07 24.52 5.63
C MET A 471 -4.93 24.81 6.59
N GLY A 472 -4.28 23.75 7.07
CA GLY A 472 -3.11 23.82 7.94
C GLY A 472 -1.91 23.11 7.31
N PHE A 473 -0.74 23.75 7.37
CA PHE A 473 0.52 23.19 6.88
C PHE A 473 1.56 23.10 8.00
N ALA A 474 2.24 21.96 8.09
CA ALA A 474 3.35 21.73 9.02
C ALA A 474 4.46 20.90 8.34
N PRO A 475 5.74 21.05 8.72
CA PRO A 475 6.81 20.16 8.26
C PRO A 475 6.46 18.69 8.48
N ALA A 476 6.53 17.89 7.42
CA ALA A 476 6.33 16.44 7.51
C ALA A 476 7.58 15.76 8.07
N LYS A 477 7.40 14.72 8.90
CA LYS A 477 8.47 13.86 9.42
C LYS A 477 8.96 12.84 8.39
#